data_AF-A0A7C4GRA2-F1
#
_entry.id   AF-A0A7C4GRA2-F1
#
_cell.length_a   1.000
_cell.length_b   1.000
_cell.length_c   1.000
_cell.angle_alpha   90.00
_cell.angle_beta   90.00
_cell.angle_gamma   90.00
#
_symmetry.space_group_name_H-M   'P 1'
#
loop_
_entity.id
_entity.type
_entity.pdbx_description
1 polymer ?
#
loop_
_entity_poly.entity_id
_entity_poly.type
_entity_poly.pdbx_seq_one_letter_code
_entity_poly.pdbx_strand_id
1 'polypeptide(L)'
;MGYSSVPPEAETILSLLKISSILALVFGILWIIGGALSLIFLVGIVFIVFGVVDLLIYYNIKSIIDLIDQKRYREAKDRTLTWLIIGFIFGGVIVGVLLLIAYLKYDELIRRAGPGLPPPPPP
;
A
#
# COMPACT_ATOMS: atom_id res chain seq x y z
N MET A 1 16.80 9.63 24.22
CA MET A 1 16.51 9.08 22.88
C MET A 1 15.60 7.89 23.08
N GLY A 2 14.29 8.13 23.13
CA GLY A 2 13.34 7.04 23.31
C GLY A 2 13.27 6.25 22.01
N TYR A 3 13.69 5.00 22.03
CA TYR A 3 13.28 4.05 21.01
C TYR A 3 11.75 3.94 21.13
N SER A 4 11.03 4.76 20.37
CA SER A 4 9.62 4.47 20.09
C SER A 4 9.64 3.17 19.31
N SER A 5 9.57 2.05 20.03
CA SER A 5 9.51 0.71 19.46
C SER A 5 8.29 0.67 18.56
N VAL A 6 8.51 0.85 17.25
CA VAL A 6 7.48 0.62 16.24
C VAL A 6 7.05 -0.83 16.45
N PRO A 7 5.75 -1.10 16.64
CA PRO A 7 5.30 -2.47 16.85
C PRO A 7 5.76 -3.34 15.66
N PRO A 8 6.24 -4.58 15.88
CA PRO A 8 6.76 -5.43 14.81
C PRO A 8 5.74 -5.66 13.68
N GLU A 9 4.44 -5.54 14.00
CA GLU A 9 3.37 -5.57 13.02
C GLU A 9 3.42 -4.37 12.06
N ALA A 10 3.72 -3.16 12.55
CA ALA A 10 3.87 -1.98 11.72
C ALA A 10 5.12 -2.09 10.82
N GLU A 11 6.23 -2.64 11.32
CA GLU A 11 7.41 -2.89 10.47
C GLU A 11 7.10 -3.86 9.31
N THR A 12 6.28 -4.87 9.58
CA THR A 12 5.84 -5.82 8.55
C THR A 12 4.98 -5.13 7.49
N ILE A 13 4.00 -4.32 7.91
CA ILE A 13 3.15 -3.56 6.99
C ILE A 13 3.98 -2.58 6.17
N LEU A 14 4.91 -1.85 6.79
CA LEU A 14 5.82 -0.92 6.12
C LEU A 14 6.67 -1.63 5.07
N SER A 15 7.16 -2.83 5.38
CA SER A 15 7.93 -3.64 4.44
C SER A 15 7.09 -4.08 3.24
N LEU A 16 5.86 -4.57 3.48
CA LEU A 16 4.92 -4.96 2.43
C LEU A 16 4.57 -3.77 1.52
N LEU A 17 4.28 -2.61 2.12
CA LEU A 17 4.01 -1.38 1.39
C LEU A 17 5.21 -0.94 0.57
N LYS A 18 6.42 -0.95 1.13
CA LYS A 18 7.64 -0.62 0.39
C LYS A 18 7.85 -1.54 -0.81
N ILE A 19 7.72 -2.86 -0.63
CA ILE A 19 7.82 -3.82 -1.74
C ILE A 19 6.75 -3.54 -2.79
N SER A 20 5.51 -3.33 -2.36
CA SER A 20 4.38 -2.98 -3.26
C SER A 20 4.67 -1.71 -4.05
N SER A 21 5.25 -0.69 -3.42
CA SER A 21 5.59 0.58 -4.07
C SER A 21 6.68 0.41 -5.12
N ILE A 22 7.71 -0.39 -4.83
CA ILE A 22 8.78 -0.65 -5.78
C ILE A 22 8.24 -1.41 -7.00
N LEU A 23 7.39 -2.42 -6.76
CA LEU A 23 6.76 -3.17 -7.85
C LEU A 23 5.85 -2.29 -8.70
N ALA A 24 5.00 -1.48 -8.08
CA ALA A 24 4.15 -0.52 -8.79
C ALA A 24 5.00 0.45 -9.63
N LEU A 25 6.10 0.97 -9.10
CA LEU A 25 7.00 1.84 -9.86
C LEU A 25 7.62 1.13 -11.07
N VAL A 26 8.12 -0.10 -10.87
CA VAL A 26 8.74 -0.89 -11.95
C VAL A 26 7.72 -1.22 -13.03
N PHE A 27 6.54 -1.71 -12.66
CA PHE A 27 5.47 -1.98 -13.63
C PHE A 27 5.01 -0.72 -14.33
N GLY A 28 4.83 0.39 -13.59
CA GLY A 28 4.43 1.67 -14.16
C GLY A 28 5.38 2.16 -15.24
N ILE A 29 6.69 2.10 -14.98
CA ILE A 29 7.71 2.48 -15.97
C ILE A 29 7.69 1.53 -17.18
N LEU A 30 7.60 0.22 -16.96
CA LEU A 30 7.55 -0.76 -18.04
C LEU A 30 6.32 -0.57 -18.92
N TRP A 31 5.16 -0.29 -18.33
CA TRP A 31 3.92 -0.02 -19.04
C TRP A 31 3.97 1.27 -19.85
N ILE A 32 4.56 2.33 -19.30
CA ILE A 32 4.73 3.59 -20.03
C ILE A 32 5.68 3.41 -21.22
N ILE A 33 6.82 2.74 -21.04
CA ILE A 33 7.78 2.50 -22.13
C ILE A 33 7.15 1.59 -23.20
N GLY A 34 6.55 0.47 -22.79
CA GLY A 34 5.86 -0.44 -23.71
C GLY A 34 4.69 0.22 -24.44
N GLY A 35 3.93 1.07 -23.74
CA GLY A 35 2.86 1.87 -24.31
C GLY A 35 3.36 2.92 -25.30
N ALA A 36 4.47 3.58 -25.01
CA ALA A 36 5.11 4.53 -25.92
C ALA A 36 5.62 3.87 -27.20
N LEU A 37 6.16 2.65 -27.10
CA LEU A 37 6.62 1.88 -28.27
C LEU A 37 5.45 1.33 -29.11
N SER A 38 4.32 1.02 -28.48
CA SER A 38 3.13 0.46 -29.13
C SER A 38 2.07 1.50 -29.52
N LEU A 39 2.39 2.79 -29.39
CA LEU A 39 1.50 3.92 -29.72
C LEU A 39 1.02 3.88 -31.17
N ILE A 40 1.84 3.31 -32.07
CA ILE A 40 1.53 3.09 -33.50
C ILE A 40 0.27 2.22 -33.69
N PHE A 41 -0.04 1.32 -32.75
CA PHE A 41 -1.15 0.37 -32.86
C PHE A 41 -2.45 0.84 -32.19
N LEU A 42 -2.56 2.11 -31.74
CA LEU A 42 -3.67 2.65 -30.91
C LEU A 42 -3.85 1.97 -29.53
N VAL A 43 -3.36 0.75 -29.34
CA VAL A 43 -3.34 0.01 -28.07
C VAL A 43 -2.37 0.62 -27.06
N GLY A 44 -1.34 1.35 -27.53
CA GLY A 44 -0.32 1.97 -26.65
C GLY A 44 -0.89 2.95 -25.62
N ILE A 45 -1.99 3.64 -25.94
CA ILE A 45 -2.69 4.52 -24.98
C ILE A 45 -3.17 3.76 -23.74
N VAL A 46 -3.68 2.54 -23.92
CA VAL A 46 -4.18 1.72 -22.82
C VAL A 46 -3.04 1.39 -21.85
N PHE A 47 -1.88 0.99 -22.36
CA PHE A 47 -0.71 0.71 -21.55
C PHE A 47 -0.16 1.95 -20.84
N ILE A 48 -0.18 3.12 -21.49
CA ILE A 48 0.21 4.37 -20.84
C ILE A 48 -0.74 4.69 -19.67
N VAL A 49 -2.05 4.50 -19.83
CA VAL A 49 -3.02 4.72 -18.74
C VAL A 49 -2.74 3.79 -17.56
N PHE A 50 -2.54 2.49 -17.81
CA PHE A 50 -2.16 1.55 -16.76
C PHE A 50 -0.88 1.96 -16.03
N GLY A 51 0.14 2.37 -16.79
CA GLY A 51 1.40 2.82 -16.19
C GLY A 51 1.27 4.10 -15.36
N VAL A 52 0.40 5.04 -15.75
CA VAL A 52 0.11 6.23 -14.95
C VAL A 52 -0.60 5.86 -13.64
N VAL A 53 -1.54 4.93 -13.67
CA VAL A 53 -2.23 4.46 -12.45
C VAL A 53 -1.23 3.80 -11.49
N ASP A 54 -0.30 3.00 -12.00
CA ASP A 54 0.77 2.40 -11.20
C ASP A 54 1.68 3.44 -10.52
N LEU A 55 2.01 4.52 -11.22
CA LEU A 55 2.73 5.65 -10.61
C LEU A 55 1.90 6.33 -9.51
N LEU A 56 0.59 6.49 -9.69
CA LEU A 56 -0.30 7.04 -8.65
C LEU A 56 -0.33 6.15 -7.41
N ILE A 57 -0.35 4.82 -7.59
CA ILE A 57 -0.27 3.85 -6.49
C ILE A 57 1.05 4.04 -5.74
N TYR A 58 2.18 4.16 -6.44
CA TYR A 58 3.50 4.42 -5.83
C TYR A 58 3.48 5.66 -4.92
N TYR A 59 2.97 6.79 -5.42
CA TYR A 59 2.90 8.02 -4.63
C TYR A 59 1.97 7.89 -3.42
N ASN A 60 0.85 7.18 -3.56
CA ASN A 60 -0.09 7.01 -2.46
C ASN A 60 0.40 6.06 -1.38
N ILE A 61 1.16 5.03 -1.74
CA ILE A 61 1.80 4.16 -0.75
C ILE A 61 2.75 4.97 0.16
N LYS A 62 3.50 5.94 -0.38
CA LYS A 62 4.29 6.86 0.46
C LYS A 62 3.42 7.63 1.45
N SER A 63 2.28 8.14 0.99
CA SER A 63 1.35 8.84 1.88
C SER A 63 0.73 7.93 2.94
N ILE A 64 0.53 6.63 2.64
CA ILE A 64 0.08 5.63 3.62
C ILE A 64 1.17 5.34 4.66
N ILE A 65 2.43 5.25 4.23
CA ILE A 65 3.59 5.10 5.13
C ILE A 65 3.64 6.29 6.11
N ASP A 66 3.49 7.52 5.62
CA ASP A 66 3.47 8.72 6.47
C ASP A 66 2.32 8.68 7.51
N LEU A 67 1.17 8.11 7.15
CA LEU A 67 0.05 7.93 8.08
C LEU A 67 0.35 6.88 9.16
N ILE A 68 1.08 5.81 8.82
CA ILE A 68 1.55 4.81 9.80
C ILE A 68 2.54 5.47 10.77
N ASP A 69 3.47 6.26 10.27
CA ASP A 69 4.47 6.96 11.08
C ASP A 69 3.81 7.97 12.05
N GLN A 70 2.70 8.58 11.63
CA GLN A 70 1.85 9.44 12.48
C GLN A 70 0.94 8.67 13.45
N LYS A 71 1.03 7.33 13.52
CA LYS A 71 0.15 6.44 14.29
C LYS A 71 -1.35 6.53 13.92
N ARG A 72 -1.67 7.05 12.73
CA ARG A 72 -3.03 7.17 12.18
C ARG A 72 -3.42 5.88 11.45
N TYR A 73 -3.40 4.75 12.17
CA TYR A 73 -3.53 3.42 11.57
C TYR A 73 -4.89 3.15 10.89
N ARG A 74 -5.99 3.71 11.42
CA ARG A 74 -7.33 3.57 10.81
C ARG A 74 -7.39 4.23 9.43
N GLU A 75 -6.86 5.43 9.33
CA GLU A 75 -6.85 6.17 8.06
C GLU A 75 -5.87 5.56 7.05
N ALA A 76 -4.72 5.08 7.52
CA ALA A 76 -3.80 4.31 6.70
C ALA A 76 -4.47 3.05 6.12
N LYS A 77 -5.27 2.35 6.92
CA LYS A 77 -6.05 1.18 6.49
C LYS A 77 -7.06 1.55 5.40
N ASP A 78 -7.86 2.59 5.62
CA ASP A 78 -8.91 3.01 4.68
C ASP A 78 -8.33 3.46 3.33
N ARG A 79 -7.22 4.20 3.36
CA ARG A 79 -6.48 4.54 2.12
C ARG A 79 -5.92 3.30 1.44
N THR A 80 -5.35 2.37 2.20
CA THR A 80 -4.81 1.12 1.64
C THR A 80 -5.90 0.33 0.92
N LEU A 81 -7.12 0.27 1.46
CA LEU A 81 -8.26 -0.38 0.80
C LEU A 81 -8.62 0.27 -0.53
N THR A 82 -8.66 1.59 -0.57
CA THR A 82 -8.98 2.33 -1.80
C THR A 82 -7.95 2.01 -2.90
N TRP A 83 -6.67 2.07 -2.55
CA TRP A 83 -5.58 1.79 -3.49
C TRP A 83 -5.40 0.31 -3.82
N LEU A 84 -5.80 -0.58 -2.93
CA LEU A 84 -5.89 -2.01 -3.20
C LEU A 84 -6.88 -2.29 -4.33
N ILE A 85 -8.10 -1.73 -4.26
CA ILE A 85 -9.12 -1.94 -5.29
C ILE A 85 -8.63 -1.41 -6.63
N ILE A 86 -8.05 -0.20 -6.65
CA ILE A 86 -7.48 0.41 -7.86
C ILE A 86 -6.31 -0.43 -8.38
N GLY A 87 -5.41 -0.88 -7.50
CA GLY A 87 -4.26 -1.71 -7.86
C GLY A 87 -4.66 -3.08 -8.41
N PHE A 88 -5.74 -3.67 -7.92
CA PHE A 88 -6.23 -4.95 -8.44
C PHE A 88 -6.80 -4.83 -9.86
N ILE A 89 -7.48 -3.71 -10.15
CA ILE A 89 -8.08 -3.44 -11.45
C ILE A 89 -7.03 -2.99 -12.46
N PHE A 90 -6.07 -2.15 -12.04
CA PHE A 90 -5.15 -1.46 -12.94
C PHE A 90 -3.68 -1.88 -12.81
N GLY A 91 -3.16 -2.09 -11.61
CA GLY A 91 -1.74 -2.43 -11.40
C GLY A 91 -1.41 -3.92 -11.47
N GLY A 92 -2.44 -4.76 -11.63
CA GLY A 92 -2.31 -6.21 -11.73
C GLY A 92 -2.36 -6.93 -10.38
N VAL A 93 -2.51 -8.26 -10.48
CA VAL A 93 -2.83 -9.13 -9.34
C VAL A 93 -1.74 -9.11 -8.27
N ILE A 94 -0.46 -9.02 -8.64
CA ILE A 94 0.65 -9.08 -7.68
C ILE A 94 0.64 -7.86 -6.74
N VAL A 95 0.51 -6.65 -7.29
CA VAL A 95 0.46 -5.41 -6.50
C VAL A 95 -0.80 -5.41 -5.62
N GLY A 96 -1.95 -5.80 -6.19
CA GLY A 96 -3.20 -5.91 -5.46
C GLY A 96 -3.16 -6.90 -4.29
N VAL A 97 -2.55 -8.08 -4.48
CA VAL A 97 -2.39 -9.09 -3.42
C VAL A 97 -1.48 -8.60 -2.30
N LEU A 98 -0.37 -7.92 -2.61
CA LEU A 98 0.51 -7.38 -1.56
C LEU A 98 -0.18 -6.29 -0.73
N LEU A 99 -0.94 -5.41 -1.38
CA LEU A 99 -1.77 -4.41 -0.70
C LEU A 99 -2.87 -5.05 0.15
N LEU A 100 -3.44 -6.19 -0.30
CA LEU A 100 -4.40 -6.97 0.48
C LEU A 100 -3.77 -7.57 1.74
N ILE A 101 -2.58 -8.15 1.63
CA ILE A 101 -1.88 -8.69 2.80
C ILE A 101 -1.56 -7.57 3.80
N ALA A 102 -1.13 -6.39 3.31
CA ALA A 102 -0.94 -5.21 4.16
C ALA A 102 -2.26 -4.78 4.83
N TYR A 103 -3.34 -4.70 4.07
CA TYR A 103 -4.69 -4.34 4.53
C TYR A 103 -5.15 -5.23 5.70
N LEU A 104 -5.02 -6.55 5.57
CA LEU A 104 -5.44 -7.51 6.59
C LEU A 104 -4.63 -7.38 7.89
N LYS A 105 -3.36 -7.00 7.80
CA LYS A 105 -2.50 -6.81 8.98
C LYS A 105 -2.84 -5.54 9.78
N TYR A 106 -3.54 -4.56 9.21
CA TYR A 106 -3.91 -3.35 9.95
C TYR A 106 -4.85 -3.63 11.12
N ASP A 107 -5.73 -4.63 11.03
CA ASP A 107 -6.65 -4.94 12.13
C ASP A 107 -5.91 -5.37 13.40
N GLU A 108 -4.87 -6.19 13.24
CA GLU A 108 -4.03 -6.58 14.36
C GLU A 108 -3.19 -5.41 14.89
N LEU A 109 -2.65 -4.58 14.00
CA LEU A 109 -1.92 -3.37 14.39
C LEU A 109 -2.80 -2.39 15.17
N ILE A 110 -4.03 -2.14 14.71
CA ILE A 110 -5.00 -1.25 15.38
C ILE A 110 -5.41 -1.83 16.74
N ARG A 111 -5.63 -3.14 16.83
CA ARG A 111 -5.96 -3.81 18.09
C ARG A 111 -4.85 -3.68 19.13
N ARG A 112 -3.59 -3.82 18.71
CA ARG A 112 -2.41 -3.68 19.59
C ARG A 112 -2.07 -2.23 19.92
N ALA A 113 -2.40 -1.30 19.02
CA ALA A 113 -2.24 0.13 19.24
C ALA A 113 -3.40 0.80 20.00
N GLY A 114 -4.51 0.09 20.22
CA GLY A 114 -5.68 0.58 20.94
C GLY A 114 -5.43 0.80 22.44
N PRO A 115 -6.32 1.56 23.14
CA PRO A 115 -6.19 1.81 24.57
C PRO A 115 -6.15 0.47 25.32
N GLY A 116 -5.23 0.35 26.29
CA GLY A 116 -4.97 -0.88 27.03
C GLY A 116 -6.25 -1.62 27.43
N LEU A 117 -6.21 -2.95 27.30
CA LEU A 117 -7.22 -3.85 27.86
C LEU A 117 -7.60 -3.37 29.27
N PRO A 118 -8.90 -3.24 29.61
CA PRO A 118 -9.29 -2.96 30.98
C PRO A 118 -8.67 -4.04 31.88
N PRO A 119 -8.10 -3.66 33.05
CA PRO A 119 -7.47 -4.62 33.94
C PRO A 119 -8.46 -5.74 34.28
N PRO A 120 -8.00 -7.01 34.35
CA PRO A 120 -8.88 -8.13 34.65
C PRO A 120 -9.66 -7.87 35.95
N PRO A 121 -10.93 -8.31 36.04
CA PRO A 121 -11.73 -8.14 37.25
C PRO A 121 -10.98 -8.71 38.47
N PRO A 122 -10.96 -8.00 39.61
CA PRO A 122 -10.42 -8.57 40.84
C PRO A 122 -11.17 -9.88 41.20
N PRO A 123 -10.47 -10.93 41.68
CA PRO A 123 -11.07 -12.18 42.14
C PRO A 123 -11.95 -12.01 43.39
#